data_AF-A0A7J6PCL3-F1
#
_entry.id   AF-A0A7J6PCL3-F1
#
_cell.length_a   1.000
_cell.length_b   1.000
_cell.length_c   1.000
_cell.angle_alpha   90.00
_cell.angle_beta   90.00
_cell.angle_gamma   90.00
#
_symmetry.space_group_name_H-M   'P 1'
#
loop_
_entity.id
_entity.type
_entity.pdbx_description
1 polymer ?
#
loop_
_entity_poly.entity_id
_entity_poly.type
_entity_poly.pdbx_seq_one_letter_code
_entity_poly.pdbx_strand_id
1 'polypeptide(L)'
;MSDEFRNAQSELNAKVEKMTDLIQTRLLKVGRKVAAQTVKCFDTNGDDYKAVERCQQDAAQPAMKLQQELQHDSQAVSNMIQSCVNACMPASGSNSEVNCGSQSCSSRAELRINT
;
A
#
# COMPACT_ATOMS: atom_id res chain seq x y z
N MET A 1 1.30 -28.45 -12.09
CA MET A 1 1.49 -27.02 -11.78
C MET A 1 2.87 -26.67 -12.33
N SER A 2 2.97 -25.85 -13.39
CA SER A 2 4.24 -25.55 -14.04
C SER A 2 5.13 -24.68 -13.15
N ASP A 3 6.46 -24.77 -13.32
CA ASP A 3 7.42 -23.98 -12.54
C ASP A 3 7.23 -22.46 -12.72
N GLU A 4 6.70 -22.03 -13.87
CA GLU A 4 6.31 -20.65 -14.15
C GLU A 4 5.20 -20.15 -13.21
N PHE A 5 4.21 -21.00 -12.93
CA PHE A 5 3.13 -20.67 -12.00
C PHE A 5 3.63 -20.53 -10.55
N ARG A 6 4.57 -21.40 -10.14
CA ARG A 6 5.21 -21.32 -8.82
C ARG A 6 6.04 -20.05 -8.66
N ASN A 7 6.77 -19.64 -9.71
CA ASN A 7 7.56 -18.41 -9.69
C ASN A 7 6.67 -17.16 -9.62
N ALA A 8 5.62 -17.08 -10.45
CA ALA A 8 4.67 -15.96 -10.42
C ALA A 8 3.96 -15.82 -9.06
N GLN A 9 3.57 -16.95 -8.46
CA GLN A 9 2.99 -16.98 -7.12
C GLN A 9 3.98 -16.49 -6.04
N SER A 10 5.24 -16.91 -6.13
CA SER A 10 6.29 -16.47 -5.19
C SER A 10 6.57 -14.97 -5.32
N GLU A 11 6.63 -14.43 -6.53
CA GLU A 11 6.83 -12.99 -6.76
C GLU A 11 5.66 -12.15 -6.25
N LEU A 12 4.43 -12.63 -6.45
CA LEU A 12 3.24 -11.97 -5.94
C LEU A 12 3.24 -11.94 -4.40
N ASN A 13 3.52 -13.07 -3.76
CA ASN A 13 3.60 -13.17 -2.31
C ASN A 13 4.66 -12.22 -1.73
N ALA A 14 5.88 -12.23 -2.29
CA ALA A 14 6.95 -11.34 -1.85
C ALA A 14 6.58 -9.85 -1.99
N LYS A 15 5.83 -9.49 -3.04
CA LYS A 15 5.40 -8.11 -3.28
C LYS A 15 4.28 -7.68 -2.32
N VAL A 16 3.36 -8.59 -1.99
CA VAL A 16 2.34 -8.38 -0.95
C VAL A 16 2.98 -8.21 0.42
N GLU A 17 3.92 -9.09 0.80
CA GLU A 17 4.65 -9.01 2.07
C GLU A 17 5.41 -7.69 2.21
N LYS A 18 6.22 -7.33 1.20
CA LYS A 18 6.95 -6.06 1.18
C LYS A 18 6.03 -4.85 1.34
N MET A 19 4.83 -4.91 0.75
CA MET A 19 3.86 -3.84 0.94
C MET A 19 3.29 -3.82 2.35
N THR A 20 2.86 -4.95 2.90
CA THR A 20 2.37 -5.02 4.28
C THR A 20 3.38 -4.43 5.27
N ASP A 21 4.66 -4.75 5.12
CA ASP A 21 5.74 -4.21 5.98
C ASP A 21 5.91 -2.70 5.83
N LEU A 22 5.84 -2.19 4.59
CA LEU A 22 5.94 -0.75 4.31
C LEU A 22 4.74 0.01 4.89
N ILE A 23 3.53 -0.54 4.75
CA ILE A 23 2.29 0.02 5.30
C ILE A 23 2.40 0.12 6.82
N GLN A 24 2.74 -0.98 7.49
CA GLN A 24 2.88 -1.00 8.95
C GLN A 24 3.94 0.00 9.43
N THR A 25 5.11 0.04 8.77
CA THR A 25 6.19 0.96 9.14
C THR A 25 5.79 2.42 8.97
N ARG A 26 5.09 2.78 7.88
CA ARG A 26 4.62 4.15 7.64
C ARG A 26 3.53 4.54 8.63
N LEU A 27 2.55 3.68 8.88
CA LEU A 27 1.48 3.91 9.85
C LEU A 27 2.05 4.14 11.25
N LEU A 28 3.00 3.32 11.68
CA LEU A 28 3.65 3.48 12.99
C LEU A 28 4.42 4.80 13.10
N LYS A 29 5.19 5.18 12.07
CA LYS A 29 5.93 6.46 12.05
C LYS A 29 5.00 7.66 12.09
N VAL A 30 3.94 7.65 11.30
CA VAL A 30 2.96 8.74 11.29
C VAL A 30 2.19 8.78 12.60
N GLY A 31 1.71 7.64 13.10
CA GLY A 31 1.02 7.55 14.40
C GLY A 31 1.85 8.12 15.55
N ARG A 32 3.16 7.83 15.60
CA ARG A 32 4.07 8.46 16.59
C ARG A 32 4.15 9.97 16.45
N LYS A 33 4.24 10.49 15.21
CA LYS A 33 4.28 11.95 14.96
C LYS A 33 2.99 12.64 15.36
N VAL A 34 1.84 12.06 15.02
CA VAL A 34 0.53 12.58 15.42
C VAL A 34 0.44 12.62 16.94
N ALA A 35 0.74 11.52 17.63
CA ALA A 35 0.70 11.47 19.09
C ALA A 35 1.60 12.53 19.75
N ALA A 36 2.84 12.67 19.25
CA ALA A 36 3.76 13.69 19.76
C ALA A 36 3.25 15.13 19.52
N GLN A 37 2.64 15.40 18.36
CA GLN A 37 2.07 16.71 18.08
C GLN A 37 0.80 16.97 18.90
N THR A 38 -0.05 15.98 19.10
CA THR A 38 -1.23 16.10 19.96
C THR A 38 -0.84 16.51 21.38
N VAL A 39 0.19 15.88 21.97
CA VAL A 39 0.71 16.29 23.28
C VAL A 39 1.20 17.74 23.25
N LYS A 40 2.00 18.11 22.25
CA LYS A 40 2.49 19.49 22.08
C LYS A 40 1.36 20.52 21.93
N CYS A 41 0.25 20.15 21.27
CA CYS A 41 -0.91 21.03 21.12
C CYS A 41 -1.53 21.39 22.47
N PHE A 42 -1.61 20.43 23.40
CA PHE A 42 -2.06 20.68 24.77
C PHE A 42 -1.05 21.51 25.56
N ASP A 43 0.24 21.19 25.48
CA ASP A 43 1.28 21.93 26.21
C ASP A 43 1.38 23.41 25.77
N THR A 44 1.13 23.68 24.49
CA THR A 44 1.27 25.03 23.91
C THR A 44 -0.01 25.85 24.05
N ASN A 45 -1.18 25.23 23.96
CA ASN A 45 -2.47 25.92 23.87
C ASN A 45 -3.45 25.56 24.99
N GLY A 46 -2.98 24.96 26.09
CA GLY A 46 -3.84 24.35 27.12
C GLY A 46 -4.94 25.24 27.71
N ASP A 47 -4.76 26.56 27.66
CA ASP A 47 -5.73 27.55 28.15
C ASP A 47 -6.78 27.97 27.10
N ASP A 48 -6.57 27.66 25.80
CA ASP A 48 -7.51 27.90 24.70
C ASP A 48 -7.88 26.59 24.00
N TYR A 49 -9.02 26.05 24.41
CA TYR A 49 -9.60 24.84 23.83
C TYR A 49 -9.74 24.90 22.30
N LYS A 50 -10.11 26.06 21.72
CA LYS A 50 -10.26 26.19 20.27
C LYS A 50 -8.91 26.16 19.55
N ALA A 51 -7.86 26.66 20.18
CA ALA A 51 -6.50 26.55 19.65
C ALA A 51 -5.96 25.12 19.74
N VAL A 52 -6.26 24.39 20.82
CA VAL A 52 -5.96 22.95 20.91
C VAL A 52 -6.67 22.17 19.80
N GLU A 53 -7.97 22.40 19.59
CA GLU A 53 -8.75 21.73 18.56
C GLU A 53 -8.18 21.94 17.15
N ARG A 54 -7.88 23.19 16.77
CA ARG A 54 -7.24 23.49 15.47
C ARG A 54 -5.87 22.81 15.33
N CYS A 55 -5.05 22.88 16.37
CA CYS A 55 -3.73 22.24 16.38
C CYS A 55 -3.83 20.71 16.22
N GLN A 56 -4.82 20.07 16.84
CA GLN A 56 -5.08 18.63 16.67
C GLN A 56 -5.54 18.29 15.25
N GLN A 57 -6.39 19.11 14.63
CA GLN A 57 -6.81 18.92 13.24
C GLN A 57 -5.61 19.00 12.29
N ASP A 58 -4.70 19.94 12.51
CA ASP A 58 -3.46 20.05 11.75
C ASP A 58 -2.54 18.86 11.98
N ALA A 59 -2.41 18.41 13.24
CA ALA A 59 -1.62 17.25 13.62
C ALA A 59 -2.15 15.94 13.00
N ALA A 60 -3.43 15.85 12.69
CA ALA A 60 -4.05 14.69 12.04
C ALA A 60 -3.85 14.63 10.52
N GLN A 61 -3.51 15.75 9.86
CA GLN A 61 -3.35 15.81 8.40
C GLN A 61 -2.37 14.79 7.82
N PRO A 62 -1.19 14.52 8.44
CA PRO A 62 -0.26 13.51 7.93
C PRO A 62 -0.84 12.10 7.93
N ALA A 63 -1.69 11.76 8.91
CA ALA A 63 -2.36 10.46 8.97
C ALA A 63 -3.43 10.35 7.88
N MET A 64 -4.20 11.41 7.65
CA MET A 64 -5.19 11.45 6.56
C MET A 64 -4.54 11.30 5.19
N LYS A 65 -3.43 12.01 4.94
CA LYS A 65 -2.67 11.90 3.69
C LYS A 65 -2.13 10.49 3.49
N LEU A 66 -1.53 9.90 4.53
CA LEU A 66 -1.06 8.51 4.46
C LEU A 66 -2.21 7.55 4.16
N GLN A 67 -3.39 7.74 4.76
CA GLN A 67 -4.54 6.89 4.49
C GLN A 67 -4.97 6.93 3.01
N GLN A 68 -4.91 8.10 2.36
CA GLN A 68 -5.17 8.23 0.93
C GLN A 68 -4.11 7.52 0.07
N GLU A 69 -2.82 7.67 0.42
CA GLU A 69 -1.73 6.96 -0.26
C GLU A 69 -1.88 5.44 -0.14
N LEU A 70 -2.26 4.95 1.04
CA LEU A 70 -2.51 3.53 1.29
C LEU A 70 -3.68 2.97 0.47
N GLN A 71 -4.76 3.74 0.33
CA GLN A 71 -5.88 3.35 -0.54
C GLN A 71 -5.45 3.24 -1.99
N HIS A 72 -4.66 4.21 -2.48
CA HIS A 72 -4.11 4.17 -3.83
C HIS A 72 -3.20 2.94 -4.04
N ASP A 73 -2.28 2.68 -3.12
CA ASP A 73 -1.36 1.54 -3.20
C ASP A 73 -2.10 0.20 -3.12
N SER A 74 -3.15 0.11 -2.29
CA SER A 74 -4.02 -1.07 -2.22
C SER A 74 -4.75 -1.32 -3.54
N GLN A 75 -5.24 -0.26 -4.20
CA GLN A 75 -5.87 -0.38 -5.53
C GLN A 75 -4.86 -0.88 -6.57
N ALA A 76 -3.62 -0.38 -6.53
CA ALA A 76 -2.55 -0.80 -7.44
C ALA A 76 -2.20 -2.29 -7.26
N VAL A 77 -2.19 -2.80 -6.03
CA VAL A 77 -2.01 -4.23 -5.76
C VAL A 77 -3.17 -5.06 -6.27
N SER A 78 -4.41 -4.66 -6.00
CA SER A 78 -5.58 -5.37 -6.51
C SER A 78 -5.56 -5.46 -8.04
N ASN A 79 -5.17 -4.39 -8.72
CA ASN A 79 -5.00 -4.38 -10.18
C ASN A 79 -3.90 -5.35 -10.63
N MET A 80 -2.76 -5.37 -9.91
CA MET A 80 -1.65 -6.26 -10.22
C MET A 80 -2.01 -7.73 -10.00
N ILE A 81 -2.73 -8.05 -8.92
CA ILE A 81 -3.28 -9.39 -8.66
C ILE A 81 -4.20 -9.78 -9.81
N GLN A 82 -5.15 -8.91 -10.17
CA GLN A 82 -6.10 -9.18 -11.25
C GLN A 82 -5.39 -9.40 -12.60
N SER A 83 -4.37 -8.60 -12.91
CA SER A 83 -3.55 -8.78 -14.11
C SER A 83 -2.81 -10.11 -14.10
N CYS A 84 -2.27 -10.53 -12.95
CA CYS A 84 -1.57 -11.80 -12.82
C CYS A 84 -2.55 -13.00 -12.94
N VAL A 85 -3.74 -12.91 -12.33
CA VAL A 85 -4.81 -13.91 -12.46
C VAL A 85 -5.29 -14.02 -13.91
N ASN A 86 -5.56 -12.89 -14.57
CA ASN A 86 -6.02 -12.87 -15.96
C ASN A 86 -4.96 -13.38 -16.94
N ALA A 87 -3.68 -13.16 -16.67
CA ALA A 87 -2.58 -13.66 -17.50
C ALA A 87 -2.39 -15.18 -17.37
N CYS A 88 -2.78 -15.77 -16.23
CA CYS A 88 -2.63 -17.20 -15.97
C CYS A 88 -3.94 -18.00 -16.07
N MET A 89 -5.09 -17.36 -16.31
CA MET A 89 -6.33 -18.06 -16.67
C MET A 89 -6.37 -18.30 -18.19
N PRO A 90 -6.44 -19.56 -18.66
CA PRO A 90 -6.67 -19.83 -20.07
C PRO A 90 -8.07 -19.33 -20.45
N ALA A 91 -8.18 -18.61 -21.57
CA ALA A 91 -9.47 -18.31 -22.16
C ALA A 91 -10.20 -19.64 -22.40
N SER A 92 -11.34 -19.82 -21.73
CA SER A 92 -12.12 -21.04 -21.73
C SER A 92 -12.40 -21.50 -23.18
N GLY A 93 -11.62 -22.46 -23.69
CA GLY A 93 -11.82 -23.03 -25.03
C GLY A 93 -10.58 -23.31 -25.88
N SER A 94 -9.36 -22.92 -25.47
CA SER A 94 -8.15 -23.21 -26.26
C SER A 94 -7.23 -24.22 -25.55
N ASN A 95 -6.93 -25.34 -26.22
CA ASN A 95 -5.90 -26.33 -25.83
C ASN A 95 -4.46 -25.79 -25.95
N SER A 96 -4.26 -24.48 -25.77
CA SER A 96 -2.94 -23.86 -25.82
C SER A 96 -2.33 -23.93 -24.43
N GLU A 97 -1.10 -24.44 -24.35
CA GLU A 97 -0.28 -24.48 -23.15
C GLU A 97 -0.41 -23.16 -22.37
N VAL A 98 -0.64 -23.26 -21.06
CA VAL A 98 -0.70 -22.11 -20.14
C VAL A 98 0.69 -21.47 -20.12
N ASN A 99 0.94 -20.58 -21.07
CA ASN A 99 2.15 -19.79 -21.14
C ASN A 99 1.93 -18.55 -20.28
N CYS A 100 2.17 -18.69 -18.97
CA CYS A 100 2.30 -17.53 -18.08
C CYS A 100 3.63 -16.86 -18.43
N GLY A 101 3.68 -16.19 -19.60
CA GLY A 101 4.88 -15.50 -20.06
C GLY A 101 5.42 -14.65 -18.91
N SER A 102 6.69 -14.90 -18.55
CA SER A 102 7.44 -14.34 -17.42
C SER A 102 7.45 -12.81 -17.30
N GLN A 103 6.80 -12.10 -18.22
CA GLN A 103 6.65 -10.65 -18.23
C GLN A 103 5.31 -10.15 -17.62
N SER A 104 4.28 -10.99 -17.44
CA SER A 104 2.92 -10.47 -17.19
C SER A 104 2.61 -10.13 -15.73
N CYS A 105 3.22 -10.80 -14.75
CA CYS A 105 3.13 -10.40 -13.33
C CYS A 105 4.23 -9.38 -12.94
N SER A 106 5.24 -9.23 -13.81
CA SER A 106 6.26 -8.18 -13.75
C SER A 106 5.75 -6.88 -14.40
N SER A 107 4.53 -6.45 -14.08
CA SER A 107 4.12 -5.10 -14.44
C SER A 107 4.96 -4.13 -13.63
N ARG A 108 5.75 -3.33 -14.36
CA ARG A 108 6.57 -2.18 -13.95
C ARG A 108 5.67 -1.08 -13.35
N ALA A 109 4.91 -1.41 -12.32
CA ALA A 109 4.42 -0.43 -11.36
C ALA A 109 5.64 -0.06 -10.52
N GLU A 110 6.44 0.86 -11.04
CA GLU A 110 7.31 1.66 -10.18
C GLU A 110 6.37 2.37 -9.20
N LEU A 111 6.21 1.80 -8.01
CA LEU A 111 5.73 2.56 -6.85
C LEU A 111 6.63 3.79 -6.82
N ARG A 112 6.10 4.95 -7.24
CA ARG A 112 6.81 6.21 -7.16
C ARG A 112 6.93 6.55 -5.69
N ILE A 113 8.02 6.09 -5.10
CA ILE A 113 8.42 6.40 -3.74
C ILE A 113 9.09 7.77 -3.81
N ASN A 114 8.32 8.84 -3.66
CA ASN A 114 8.91 10.12 -3.30
C ASN A 114 9.30 10.01 -1.82
N THR A 115 10.57 9.70 -1.58
CA THR A 115 11.24 9.81 -0.27
C THR A 115 11.38 11.27 0.14
#